data_AF-A0AA43QGU1-F1
#
_entry.id   AF-A0AA43QGU1-F1
#
_cell.length_a   1.000
_cell.length_b   1.000
_cell.length_c   1.000
_cell.angle_alpha   90.00
_cell.angle_beta   90.00
_cell.angle_gamma   90.00
#
_symmetry.space_group_name_H-M   'P 1'
#
loop_
_entity.id
_entity.type
_entity.pdbx_description
1 polymer ?
#
loop_
_entity_poly.entity_id
_entity_poly.type
_entity_poly.pdbx_seq_one_letter_code
_entity_poly.pdbx_strand_id
1 'polypeptide(L)' 'RLEDFPESQVLEHIDNTWNDTAKAVFNNWLGKIYQLTHQERGLPFMDGVDPNNPLGL' A
#
# COMPACT_ATOMS: atom_id res chain seq x y z
N ARG A 1 -19.18 -31.77 6.99
CA ARG A 1 -18.25 -30.69 7.39
C ARG A 1 -17.11 -30.73 6.39
N LEU A 2 -16.73 -29.60 5.80
CA LEU A 2 -15.54 -29.54 4.94
C LEU A 2 -14.30 -29.74 5.81
N GLU A 3 -13.29 -30.39 5.25
CA GLU A 3 -11.98 -30.54 5.87
C GLU A 3 -11.31 -29.17 5.99
N ASP A 4 -10.51 -28.97 7.03
CA ASP A 4 -9.77 -27.72 7.22
C ASP A 4 -8.68 -27.60 6.13
N PHE A 5 -8.43 -26.38 5.66
CA PHE A 5 -7.41 -26.14 4.64
C PHE A 5 -6.02 -26.51 5.17
N PRO A 6 -5.20 -27.30 4.42
CA PRO A 6 -3.94 -27.84 4.92
C PRO A 6 -2.78 -26.84 4.80
N GLU A 7 -2.93 -25.66 5.41
CA GLU A 7 -1.95 -24.56 5.29
C GLU A 7 -0.53 -24.99 5.65
N SER A 8 -0.35 -25.74 6.74
CA SER A 8 0.97 -26.21 7.18
C SER A 8 1.68 -27.14 6.19
N GLN A 9 0.93 -27.93 5.41
CA GLN A 9 1.50 -28.85 4.42
C GLN A 9 1.95 -28.12 3.15
N VAL A 10 1.39 -26.95 2.86
CA VAL A 10 1.69 -26.19 1.63
C VAL A 10 2.71 -25.08 1.89
N LEU A 11 2.75 -24.52 3.11
CA LEU A 11 3.63 -23.41 3.47
C LEU A 11 5.12 -23.68 3.21
N GLU A 12 5.61 -24.90 3.48
CA GLU A 12 7.01 -25.27 3.25
C GLU A 12 7.41 -25.29 1.77
N HIS A 13 6.44 -25.22 0.86
CA HIS A 13 6.64 -25.24 -0.59
C HIS A 13 6.39 -23.87 -1.25
N ILE A 14 6.08 -22.83 -0.47
CA ILE A 14 5.81 -21.49 -0.97
C ILE A 14 6.92 -20.54 -0.49
N ASP A 15 7.80 -20.16 -1.40
CA ASP A 15 8.75 -19.08 -1.15
C ASP A 15 8.13 -17.71 -1.48
N ASN A 16 8.00 -16.84 -0.47
CA ASN A 16 7.60 -15.45 -0.70
C ASN A 16 8.81 -14.60 -1.13
N THR A 17 8.99 -14.45 -2.44
CA THR A 17 10.11 -13.71 -3.04
C THR A 17 9.86 -12.20 -3.20
N TRP A 18 8.64 -11.71 -2.94
CA TRP A 18 8.26 -10.31 -3.19
C TRP A 18 8.15 -9.48 -1.91
N ASN A 19 8.48 -10.04 -0.75
CA ASN A 19 8.30 -9.39 0.56
C ASN A 19 8.95 -7.99 0.63
N ASP A 20 10.18 -7.85 0.16
CA ASP A 20 10.89 -6.57 0.22
C ASP A 20 10.34 -5.56 -0.79
N THR A 21 9.97 -6.03 -1.99
CA THR A 21 9.29 -5.18 -2.99
C THR A 21 7.93 -4.71 -2.48
N ALA A 22 7.17 -5.58 -1.79
CA ALA A 22 5.91 -5.24 -1.15
C ALA A 22 6.06 -4.06 -0.19
N LYS A 23 7.05 -4.17 0.70
CA LYS A 23 7.37 -3.16 1.70
C LYS A 23 7.76 -1.85 1.03
N ALA A 24 8.61 -1.91 0.01
CA ALA A 24 9.05 -0.72 -0.72
C ALA A 24 7.87 0.00 -1.39
N VAL A 25 7.00 -0.73 -2.10
CA VAL A 25 5.82 -0.16 -2.75
C VAL A 25 4.87 0.45 -1.73
N PHE A 26 4.58 -0.27 -0.64
CA PHE A 26 3.67 0.22 0.39
C PHE A 26 4.21 1.47 1.10
N ASN A 27 5.50 1.48 1.45
CA ASN A 27 6.12 2.64 2.09
C ASN A 27 6.12 3.87 1.18
N ASN A 28 6.41 3.69 -0.11
CA ASN A 28 6.35 4.78 -1.09
C ASN A 28 4.94 5.34 -1.24
N TRP A 29 3.95 4.46 -1.37
CA TRP A 29 2.55 4.85 -1.45
C TRP A 29 2.10 5.60 -0.18
N LEU A 30 2.40 5.06 1.00
CA LEU A 30 2.04 5.66 2.28
C LEU A 30 2.68 7.04 2.45
N GLY A 31 3.96 7.19 2.09
CA GLY A 31 4.64 8.48 2.08
C GLY A 31 3.94 9.50 1.19
N LYS A 32 3.47 9.08 0.00
CA LYS A 32 2.71 9.96 -0.89
C LYS A 32 1.35 10.34 -0.33
N ILE A 33 0.64 9.44 0.34
CA ILE A 33 -0.63 9.78 1.01
C ILE A 33 -0.41 10.89 2.04
N TYR A 34 0.57 10.77 2.91
CA TYR A 34 0.86 11.79 3.93
C TYR A 34 1.30 13.13 3.36
N GLN A 35 2.00 13.13 2.22
CA GLN A 35 2.51 14.35 1.58
C GLN A 35 1.44 15.07 0.77
N LEU A 36 0.53 14.33 0.14
CA LEU A 36 -0.36 14.88 -0.88
C LEU A 36 -1.78 15.10 -0.37
N THR A 37 -2.31 14.19 0.44
CA THR A 37 -3.71 14.24 0.85
C THR A 37 -3.91 15.08 2.10
N HIS A 38 -5.02 15.79 2.18
CA HIS A 38 -5.32 16.64 3.34
C HIS A 38 -5.63 15.81 4.58
N GLN A 39 -5.30 16.32 5.77
CA GLN A 39 -5.62 15.65 7.05
C GLN A 39 -7.13 15.67 7.34
N GLU A 40 -7.79 16.78 6.98
CA GLU A 40 -9.25 16.88 7.03
C GLU A 40 -9.88 16.10 5.88
N ARG A 41 -10.72 15.11 6.23
CA ARG A 41 -11.35 14.18 5.27
C ARG A 41 -12.24 14.85 4.21
N GLY A 42 -12.61 16.11 4.38
CA GLY A 42 -13.43 16.86 3.42
C GLY A 42 -12.62 17.54 2.32
N LEU A 43 -11.30 17.58 2.46
CA LEU A 43 -10.39 18.24 1.52
C LEU A 43 -9.52 17.17 0.83
N PRO A 44 -9.34 17.24 -0.49
CA PRO A 44 -8.65 16.18 -1.23
C PRO A 44 -7.13 16.25 -1.05
N PHE A 45 -6.55 17.44 -1.00
CA PHE A 45 -5.11 17.66 -1.01
C PHE A 45 -4.66 18.66 0.04
N MET A 46 -3.41 18.53 0.49
CA MET A 46 -2.75 19.49 1.35
C MET A 46 -2.66 20.88 0.70
N ASP A 47 -2.56 21.91 1.53
CA ASP A 47 -2.34 23.27 1.07
C ASP A 47 -1.09 23.37 0.17
N GLY A 48 -1.24 24.00 -0.99
CA GLY A 48 -0.15 24.21 -1.94
C GLY A 48 0.09 23.07 -2.95
N VAL A 49 -0.66 21.96 -2.86
CA VAL A 49 -0.66 20.91 -3.90
C VAL A 49 -1.56 21.33 -5.05
N ASP A 50 -1.05 21.29 -6.29
CA ASP A 50 -1.86 21.54 -7.49
C ASP A 50 -2.86 20.38 -7.71
N PRO A 51 -4.18 20.63 -7.65
CA PRO A 51 -5.16 19.58 -7.86
C PRO A 51 -5.14 18.97 -9.27
N ASN A 52 -4.62 19.70 -10.27
CA ASN A 52 -4.51 19.21 -11.65
C ASN A 52 -3.21 18.45 -11.89
N ASN A 53 -2.21 18.62 -11.03
CA ASN A 53 -0.95 17.88 -11.07
C ASN A 53 -0.39 17.62 -9.66
N PRO A 54 -1.06 16.77 -8.85
CA PRO A 54 -0.67 16.57 -7.46
C PRO A 54 0.67 15.85 -7.30
N LEU A 55 1.15 15.20 -8.36
CA LEU A 55 2.44 14.49 -8.37
C LEU A 55 3.57 15.33 -8.96
N GLY A 56 3.27 16.40 -9.70
CA GLY A 56 4.28 17.19 -10.41
C GLY A 56 5.02 16.39 -11.49
N LEU A 57 4.39 15.34 -12.04
CA LEU A 57 4.98 14.42 -13.02
C LEU A 57 4.40 14.65 -14.42
#